data_AF-A0A3A2ZVG8-F1
#
_entry.id   AF-A0A3A2ZVG8-F1
#
_cell.length_a   1.000
_cell.length_b   1.000
_cell.length_c   1.000
_cell.angle_alpha   90.00
_cell.angle_beta   90.00
_cell.angle_gamma   90.00
#
_symmetry.space_group_name_H-M   'P 1'
#
loop_
_entity.id
_entity.type
_entity.pdbx_description
1 polymer ?
#
loop_
_entity_poly.entity_id
_entity_poly.type
_entity_poly.pdbx_seq_one_letter_code
_entity_poly.pdbx_strand_id
1 'polypeptide(L)'
;MLEKRWDGRRIHNINRFMTVNPMRTPALGKLIKHSKLRWKRSRMINLNKKAANENTDKSLSFIECSALSLPLEVKFMILDHVDPKDMENMLLATQWKIPETYWRMRLYSGNMFEIYGLDQEKNIDWRWLCVQFEIRSQTWPALCNRNRIVDIIKDIVGPFHDALGTNSREELQQLNQDRKGRLIEAALQSKKRRQRRHQLYREAWP
;
A
#
# COMPACT_ATOMS: atom_id res chain seq x y z
N MET A 1 -29.19 36.75 -17.63
CA MET A 1 -27.86 36.13 -17.83
C MET A 1 -26.82 37.17 -17.44
N LEU A 2 -26.03 36.92 -16.40
CA LEU A 2 -24.96 37.81 -15.94
C LEU A 2 -23.67 36.98 -15.81
N GLU A 3 -22.79 37.10 -16.81
CA GLU A 3 -21.42 36.58 -16.76
C GLU A 3 -20.62 37.36 -15.70
N LYS A 4 -20.28 36.69 -14.60
CA LYS A 4 -19.31 37.21 -13.64
C LYS A 4 -17.90 36.94 -14.17
N ARG A 5 -17.35 37.94 -14.86
CA ARG A 5 -15.93 38.03 -15.22
C ARG A 5 -15.08 38.07 -13.94
N TRP A 6 -14.17 37.11 -13.80
CA TRP A 6 -13.17 37.09 -12.74
C TRP A 6 -12.04 38.08 -13.09
N ASP A 7 -11.96 39.20 -12.36
CA ASP A 7 -10.85 40.13 -12.45
C ASP A 7 -9.65 39.61 -11.64
N GLY A 8 -8.61 39.16 -12.34
CA GLY A 8 -7.38 38.57 -11.78
C GLY A 8 -6.46 39.52 -10.99
N ARG A 9 -7.00 40.54 -10.31
CA ARG A 9 -6.23 41.59 -9.61
C ARG A 9 -6.24 41.49 -8.08
N ARG A 10 -6.25 40.27 -7.50
CA ARG A 10 -6.20 40.06 -6.03
C ARG A 10 -5.14 39.04 -5.56
N ILE A 11 -3.92 39.06 -6.10
CA ILE A 11 -2.84 38.16 -5.63
C ILE A 11 -1.58 38.92 -5.20
N HIS A 12 -1.70 40.04 -4.50
CA HIS A 12 -0.53 40.82 -4.05
C HIS A 12 -0.40 40.94 -2.52
N ASN A 13 -0.98 40.02 -1.75
CA ASN A 13 -0.85 40.08 -0.28
C ASN A 13 -0.75 38.72 0.42
N ILE A 14 -0.08 37.74 -0.21
CA ILE A 14 0.17 36.42 0.41
C ILE A 14 1.30 36.48 1.44
N ASN A 15 2.25 37.42 1.29
CA ASN A 15 3.41 37.51 2.19
C ASN A 15 3.07 37.99 3.62
N ARG A 16 1.89 38.57 3.86
CA ARG A 16 1.49 39.01 5.21
C ARG A 16 0.99 37.86 6.11
N PHE A 17 0.66 36.71 5.54
CA PHE A 17 0.16 35.55 6.30
C PHE A 17 1.24 34.54 6.70
N MET A 18 2.46 34.66 6.15
CA MET A 18 3.54 33.69 6.38
C MET A 18 4.41 33.98 7.62
N THR A 19 4.28 35.15 8.25
CA THR A 19 5.08 35.50 9.45
C THR A 19 4.48 35.01 10.76
N VAL A 20 3.21 34.60 10.76
CA VAL A 20 2.58 33.99 11.93
C VAL A 20 2.91 32.52 11.91
N ASN A 21 3.78 32.08 12.83
CA ASN A 21 4.08 30.66 13.01
C ASN A 21 2.76 29.88 13.12
N PRO A 22 2.43 29.01 12.15
CA PRO A 22 1.12 28.34 12.09
C PRO A 22 0.87 27.49 13.34
N MET A 23 1.93 27.08 14.05
CA MET A 23 1.85 26.35 15.31
C MET A 23 1.28 27.16 16.47
N ARG A 24 1.22 28.50 16.36
CA ARG A 24 0.68 29.39 17.39
C ARG A 24 -0.77 29.82 17.14
N THR A 25 -1.44 29.29 16.11
CA THR A 25 -2.86 29.59 15.91
C THR A 25 -3.70 28.94 17.04
N PRO A 26 -4.60 29.70 17.70
CA PRO A 26 -5.44 29.16 18.77
C PRO A 26 -6.30 27.97 18.32
N ALA A 27 -6.71 27.94 17.05
CA ALA A 27 -7.45 26.84 16.45
C ALA A 27 -6.61 25.54 16.43
N LEU A 28 -5.34 25.61 16.05
CA LEU A 28 -4.44 24.45 16.06
C LEU A 28 -4.15 23.98 17.49
N GLY A 29 -3.99 24.92 18.44
CA GLY A 29 -3.84 24.59 19.86
C GLY A 29 -5.04 23.79 20.41
N LYS A 30 -6.27 24.22 20.07
CA LYS A 30 -7.50 23.46 20.40
C LYS A 30 -7.50 22.09 19.73
N LEU A 31 -7.13 22.00 18.46
CA LEU A 31 -7.07 20.74 17.71
C LEU A 31 -6.07 19.74 18.34
N ILE A 32 -4.87 20.19 18.70
CA ILE A 32 -3.85 19.38 19.38
C ILE A 32 -4.35 18.91 20.76
N LYS A 33 -5.06 19.77 21.50
CA LYS A 33 -5.66 19.40 22.78
C LYS A 33 -6.73 18.31 22.60
N HIS A 34 -7.60 18.45 21.60
CA HIS A 34 -8.62 17.46 21.27
C HIS A 34 -8.02 16.12 20.80
N SER A 35 -6.96 16.14 19.98
CA SER A 35 -6.30 14.91 19.52
C SER A 35 -5.64 14.16 20.68
N LYS A 36 -4.96 14.87 21.59
CA LYS A 36 -4.41 14.27 22.82
C LYS A 36 -5.48 13.66 23.72
N LEU A 37 -6.62 14.32 23.89
CA LEU A 37 -7.75 13.78 24.66
C LEU A 37 -8.36 12.53 24.00
N ARG A 38 -8.52 12.54 22.67
CA ARG A 38 -9.01 11.37 21.91
C ARG A 38 -8.06 10.18 22.03
N TRP A 39 -6.75 10.42 21.98
CA TRP A 39 -5.74 9.37 22.14
C TRP A 39 -5.79 8.75 23.54
N LYS A 40 -5.91 9.57 24.60
CA LYS A 40 -6.09 9.07 25.98
C LYS A 40 -7.35 8.22 26.14
N ARG A 41 -8.50 8.66 25.60
CA ARG A 41 -9.75 7.86 25.65
C ARG A 41 -9.61 6.52 24.91
N SER A 42 -9.03 6.54 23.72
CA SER A 42 -8.82 5.32 22.92
C SER A 42 -7.88 4.33 23.64
N ARG A 43 -6.82 4.83 24.28
CA ARG A 43 -5.90 4.01 25.07
C ARG A 43 -6.57 3.39 26.30
N MET A 44 -7.43 4.14 27.00
CA MET A 44 -8.19 3.59 28.15
C MET A 44 -9.21 2.53 27.72
N ILE A 45 -9.90 2.71 26.60
CA ILE A 45 -10.83 1.71 26.05
C ILE A 45 -10.08 0.41 25.71
N ASN A 46 -8.89 0.51 25.12
CA ASN A 46 -8.08 -0.67 24.78
C ASN A 46 -7.52 -1.38 26.02
N LEU A 47 -7.16 -0.65 27.08
CA LEU A 47 -6.72 -1.24 28.35
C LEU A 47 -7.87 -2.00 29.04
N ASN A 48 -9.09 -1.44 29.05
CA ASN A 48 -10.25 -2.12 29.61
C ASN A 48 -10.65 -3.37 28.79
N LYS A 49 -10.52 -3.33 27.46
CA LYS A 49 -10.72 -4.53 26.63
C LYS A 49 -9.70 -5.63 26.91
N LYS A 50 -8.45 -5.26 27.17
CA LYS A 50 -7.40 -6.22 27.51
C LYS A 50 -7.67 -6.89 28.86
N ALA A 51 -8.08 -6.12 29.88
CA ALA A 51 -8.46 -6.65 31.19
C ALA A 51 -9.73 -7.54 31.16
N ALA A 52 -10.66 -7.28 30.24
CA ALA A 52 -11.85 -8.12 30.05
C ALA A 52 -11.53 -9.46 29.38
N ASN A 53 -10.53 -9.50 28.48
CA ASN A 53 -10.12 -10.73 27.79
C ASN A 53 -9.27 -11.66 28.67
N GLU A 54 -8.61 -11.17 29.72
CA GLU A 54 -7.79 -12.00 30.62
C GLU A 54 -8.63 -12.90 31.56
N ASN A 55 -9.96 -12.72 31.63
CA ASN A 55 -10.87 -13.53 32.47
C ASN A 55 -11.74 -14.53 31.68
N THR A 56 -11.58 -14.63 30.36
CA THR A 56 -12.33 -15.58 29.50
C THR A 56 -11.48 -16.78 29.06
N ASP A 57 -10.42 -17.09 29.80
CA ASP A 57 -9.59 -18.28 29.59
C ASP A 57 -10.11 -19.52 30.36
N LYS A 58 -11.44 -19.59 30.56
CA LYS A 58 -12.10 -20.81 31.03
C LYS A 58 -12.51 -21.64 29.83
N SER A 59 -11.56 -22.44 29.35
CA SER A 59 -11.78 -23.78 28.82
C SER A 59 -13.06 -23.95 27.98
N LEU A 60 -13.24 -23.12 26.96
CA LEU A 60 -13.93 -23.60 25.76
C LEU A 60 -12.93 -24.57 25.14
N SER A 61 -13.11 -25.86 25.40
CA SER A 61 -12.53 -26.92 24.58
C SER A 61 -13.02 -26.64 23.16
N PHE A 62 -12.24 -25.83 22.45
CA PHE A 62 -12.37 -25.56 21.03
C PHE A 62 -12.40 -26.95 20.43
N ILE A 63 -13.59 -27.35 20.00
CA ILE A 63 -13.76 -28.50 19.13
C ILE A 63 -12.77 -28.20 18.02
N GLU A 64 -11.68 -28.97 17.94
CA GLU A 64 -10.77 -28.96 16.81
C GLU A 64 -11.66 -29.31 15.64
N CYS A 65 -12.19 -28.27 15.00
CA CYS A 65 -13.11 -28.41 13.91
C CYS A 65 -12.22 -28.77 12.73
N SER A 66 -11.87 -30.07 12.65
CA SER A 66 -11.38 -30.72 11.44
C SER A 66 -12.38 -30.55 10.27
N ALA A 67 -13.55 -29.97 10.53
CA ALA A 67 -14.73 -29.88 9.68
C ALA A 67 -14.53 -29.19 8.34
N LEU A 68 -13.42 -28.51 8.09
CA LEU A 68 -13.14 -27.97 6.76
C LEU A 68 -11.66 -28.14 6.43
N SER A 69 -11.23 -29.39 6.23
CA SER A 69 -10.01 -29.71 5.48
C SER A 69 -10.21 -29.33 4.00
N LEU A 70 -10.48 -28.07 3.74
CA LEU A 70 -10.62 -27.54 2.39
C LEU A 70 -9.24 -27.46 1.74
N PRO A 71 -9.16 -27.76 0.43
CA PRO A 71 -8.01 -27.42 -0.37
C PRO A 71 -7.64 -25.94 -0.19
N LEU A 72 -6.36 -25.64 -0.31
CA LEU A 72 -5.84 -24.30 -0.06
C LEU A 72 -6.46 -23.26 -1.00
N GLU A 73 -6.69 -23.66 -2.24
CA GLU A 73 -7.33 -22.88 -3.29
C GLU A 73 -8.74 -22.45 -2.89
N VAL A 74 -9.52 -23.37 -2.31
CA VAL A 74 -10.89 -23.07 -1.84
C VAL A 74 -10.85 -22.09 -0.66
N LYS A 75 -9.86 -22.22 0.24
CA LYS A 75 -9.68 -21.25 1.33
C LYS A 75 -9.35 -19.86 0.81
N PHE A 76 -8.53 -19.76 -0.23
CA PHE A 76 -8.20 -18.48 -0.89
C PHE A 76 -9.45 -17.87 -1.52
N MET A 77 -10.24 -18.65 -2.27
CA MET A 77 -11.49 -18.17 -2.85
C MET A 77 -12.46 -17.66 -1.78
N ILE A 78 -12.60 -18.37 -0.66
CA ILE A 78 -13.44 -17.91 0.45
C ILE A 78 -12.92 -16.58 1.01
N LEU A 79 -11.61 -16.49 1.29
CA LEU A 79 -11.00 -15.26 1.80
C LEU A 79 -11.15 -14.09 0.82
N ASP A 80 -11.10 -14.32 -0.50
CA ASP A 80 -11.32 -13.32 -1.57
C ASP A 80 -12.72 -12.70 -1.54
N HIS A 81 -13.69 -13.39 -0.96
CA HIS A 81 -15.07 -12.91 -0.84
C HIS A 81 -15.47 -12.41 0.56
N VAL A 82 -14.59 -12.51 1.55
CA VAL A 82 -14.86 -12.07 2.93
C VAL A 82 -14.52 -10.59 3.12
N ASP A 83 -15.39 -9.85 3.81
CA ASP A 83 -15.12 -8.45 4.16
C ASP A 83 -13.86 -8.39 5.06
N PRO A 84 -12.93 -7.45 4.81
CA PRO A 84 -11.73 -7.26 5.64
C PRO A 84 -12.00 -7.18 7.14
N LYS A 85 -13.17 -6.66 7.56
CA LYS A 85 -13.56 -6.56 8.98
C LYS A 85 -13.86 -7.90 9.62
N ASP A 86 -14.41 -8.84 8.85
CA ASP A 86 -14.80 -10.18 9.32
C ASP A 86 -13.69 -11.21 9.14
N MET A 87 -12.68 -10.89 8.33
CA MET A 87 -11.57 -11.78 8.01
C MET A 87 -10.79 -12.25 9.24
N GLU A 88 -10.51 -11.37 10.22
CA GLU A 88 -9.84 -11.76 11.46
C GLU A 88 -10.68 -12.75 12.28
N ASN A 89 -11.98 -12.47 12.43
CA ASN A 89 -12.90 -13.35 13.15
C ASN A 89 -13.00 -14.72 12.47
N MET A 90 -13.07 -14.75 11.14
CA MET A 90 -13.13 -15.98 10.38
C MET A 90 -11.84 -16.80 10.55
N LEU A 91 -10.67 -16.17 10.47
CA LEU A 91 -9.38 -16.87 10.66
C LEU A 91 -9.21 -17.38 12.08
N LEU A 92 -9.72 -16.66 13.08
CA LEU A 92 -9.75 -17.11 14.47
C LEU A 92 -10.68 -18.32 14.66
N ALA A 93 -11.89 -18.27 14.07
CA ALA A 93 -12.87 -19.34 14.17
C ALA A 93 -12.43 -20.62 13.44
N THR A 94 -11.83 -20.48 12.26
CA THR A 94 -11.42 -21.60 11.40
C THR A 94 -10.02 -22.14 11.71
N GLN A 95 -9.22 -21.37 12.44
CA GLN A 95 -7.80 -21.64 12.69
C GLN A 95 -7.00 -21.96 11.41
N TRP A 96 -7.42 -21.40 10.26
CA TRP A 96 -6.74 -21.65 9.00
C TRP A 96 -5.32 -21.08 8.98
N LYS A 97 -4.36 -21.94 8.62
CA LYS A 97 -2.98 -21.54 8.35
C LYS A 97 -2.86 -21.14 6.88
N ILE A 98 -2.84 -19.83 6.63
CA ILE A 98 -2.75 -19.25 5.29
C ILE A 98 -1.30 -18.82 5.03
N PRO A 99 -0.66 -19.31 3.95
CA PRO A 99 0.70 -18.93 3.60
C PRO A 99 0.88 -17.43 3.40
N GLU A 100 2.08 -16.94 3.73
CA GLU A 100 2.45 -15.54 3.54
C GLU A 100 2.35 -15.08 2.07
N THR A 101 2.64 -15.99 1.13
CA THR A 101 2.56 -15.74 -0.32
C THR A 101 1.17 -15.29 -0.76
N TYR A 102 0.11 -15.82 -0.14
CA TYR A 102 -1.26 -15.40 -0.40
C TYR A 102 -1.48 -13.94 0.00
N TRP A 103 -1.08 -13.57 1.22
CA TRP A 103 -1.25 -12.19 1.73
C TRP A 103 -0.48 -11.18 0.88
N ARG A 104 0.73 -11.54 0.44
CA ARG A 104 1.52 -10.74 -0.50
C ARG A 104 0.81 -10.57 -1.84
N MET A 105 0.38 -11.68 -2.45
CA MET A 105 -0.32 -11.64 -3.73
C MET A 105 -1.61 -10.83 -3.68
N ARG A 106 -2.40 -10.98 -2.61
CA ARG A 106 -3.62 -10.19 -2.41
C ARG A 106 -3.32 -8.70 -2.32
N LEU A 107 -2.30 -8.32 -1.57
CA LEU A 107 -1.87 -6.93 -1.44
C LEU A 107 -1.34 -6.34 -2.76
N TYR A 108 -0.61 -7.14 -3.56
CA TYR A 108 -0.10 -6.75 -4.89
C TYR A 108 -1.16 -6.73 -5.99
N SER A 109 -2.20 -7.56 -5.88
CA SER A 109 -3.36 -7.51 -6.76
C SER A 109 -4.16 -6.20 -6.58
N GLY A 110 -4.03 -5.61 -5.39
CA GLY A 110 -4.49 -4.26 -5.11
C GLY A 110 -3.67 -3.20 -5.84
N ASN A 111 -4.19 -1.99 -5.88
CA ASN A 111 -3.57 -0.87 -6.59
C ASN A 111 -2.31 -0.31 -5.88
N MET A 112 -1.61 -1.05 -5.02
CA MET A 112 -0.52 -0.55 -4.16
C MET A 112 0.87 -0.90 -4.70
N PHE A 113 1.41 -0.04 -5.54
CA PHE A 113 2.75 -0.18 -6.11
C PHE A 113 3.86 0.20 -5.11
N GLU A 114 3.54 0.92 -4.05
CA GLU A 114 4.50 1.39 -3.06
C GLU A 114 5.09 0.25 -2.22
N ILE A 115 4.40 -0.90 -2.21
CA ILE A 115 4.73 -2.05 -1.36
C ILE A 115 5.79 -2.95 -2.00
N TYR A 116 6.04 -2.84 -3.31
CA TYR A 116 7.08 -3.63 -3.99
C TYR A 116 8.50 -3.40 -3.41
N GLY A 117 8.75 -2.23 -2.82
CA GLY A 117 10.03 -1.96 -2.15
C GLY A 117 10.23 -2.73 -0.84
N LEU A 118 9.16 -3.24 -0.25
CA LEU A 118 9.16 -3.89 1.07
C LEU A 118 9.45 -5.39 1.00
N ASP A 119 9.52 -6.00 -0.19
CA ASP A 119 9.75 -7.44 -0.37
C ASP A 119 11.07 -7.94 0.24
N GLN A 120 12.05 -7.05 0.42
CA GLN A 120 13.36 -7.36 0.97
C GLN A 120 13.38 -7.36 2.51
N GLU A 121 12.32 -6.88 3.15
CA GLU A 121 12.24 -6.81 4.61
C GLU A 121 11.79 -8.16 5.20
N LYS A 122 12.62 -8.74 6.08
CA LYS A 122 12.43 -10.10 6.60
C LYS A 122 11.38 -10.25 7.71
N ASN A 123 10.83 -9.14 8.21
CA ASN A 123 10.02 -9.14 9.44
C ASN A 123 8.66 -8.43 9.29
N ILE A 124 8.09 -8.45 8.09
CA ILE A 124 6.78 -7.87 7.85
C ILE A 124 5.71 -8.93 8.10
N ASP A 125 4.76 -8.63 8.99
CA ASP A 125 3.52 -9.39 9.09
C ASP A 125 2.60 -8.99 7.94
N TRP A 126 2.73 -9.71 6.81
CA TRP A 126 1.95 -9.45 5.61
C TRP A 126 0.46 -9.66 5.80
N ARG A 127 0.06 -10.56 6.69
CA ARG A 127 -1.35 -10.77 7.03
C ARG A 127 -1.91 -9.52 7.69
N TRP A 128 -1.26 -9.04 8.74
CA TRP A 128 -1.69 -7.82 9.44
C TRP A 128 -1.69 -6.61 8.49
N LEU A 129 -0.62 -6.47 7.69
CA LEU A 129 -0.50 -5.36 6.73
C LEU A 129 -1.64 -5.38 5.71
N CYS A 130 -1.95 -6.55 5.13
CA CYS A 130 -3.02 -6.70 4.15
C CYS A 130 -4.38 -6.32 4.73
N VAL A 131 -4.75 -6.91 5.88
CA VAL A 131 -6.05 -6.66 6.53
C VAL A 131 -6.19 -5.19 6.93
N GLN A 132 -5.18 -4.61 7.58
CA GLN A 132 -5.21 -3.21 8.00
C GLN A 132 -5.29 -2.26 6.82
N PHE A 133 -4.59 -2.59 5.74
CA PHE A 133 -4.66 -1.81 4.52
C PHE A 133 -6.07 -1.84 3.93
N GLU A 134 -6.68 -3.00 3.77
CA GLU A 134 -8.02 -3.13 3.20
C GLU A 134 -9.07 -2.37 4.05
N ILE A 135 -9.03 -2.50 5.38
CA ILE A 135 -9.90 -1.75 6.30
C ILE A 135 -9.70 -0.24 6.14
N ARG A 136 -8.44 0.23 6.04
CA ARG A 136 -8.16 1.66 5.85
C ARG A 136 -8.54 2.15 4.47
N SER A 137 -8.44 1.31 3.45
CA SER A 137 -8.80 1.67 2.07
C SER A 137 -10.28 2.02 1.94
N GLN A 138 -11.13 1.46 2.81
CA GLN A 138 -12.56 1.78 2.88
C GLN A 138 -12.88 3.04 3.68
N THR A 139 -11.99 3.45 4.61
CA THR A 139 -12.29 4.51 5.59
C THR A 139 -11.52 5.80 5.36
N TRP A 140 -10.35 5.75 4.72
CA TRP A 140 -9.50 6.91 4.51
C TRP A 140 -9.76 7.57 3.16
N PRO A 141 -10.21 8.85 3.12
CA PRO A 141 -10.56 9.52 1.87
C PRO A 141 -9.45 9.53 0.82
N ALA A 142 -8.18 9.63 1.25
CA ALA A 142 -7.04 9.60 0.33
C ALA A 142 -6.91 8.26 -0.40
N LEU A 143 -7.11 7.14 0.30
CA LEU A 143 -7.06 5.81 -0.29
C LEU A 143 -8.30 5.54 -1.15
N CYS A 144 -9.49 5.97 -0.72
CA CYS A 144 -10.69 5.90 -1.53
C CYS A 144 -10.52 6.65 -2.86
N ASN A 145 -9.99 7.89 -2.81
CA ASN A 145 -9.75 8.69 -4.00
C ASN A 145 -8.71 8.05 -4.92
N ARG A 146 -7.65 7.47 -4.35
CA ARG A 146 -6.64 6.72 -5.09
C ARG A 146 -7.24 5.52 -5.80
N ASN A 147 -8.00 4.69 -5.10
CA ASN A 147 -8.70 3.55 -5.70
C ASN A 147 -9.62 4.02 -6.83
N ARG A 148 -10.42 5.06 -6.60
CA ARG A 148 -11.28 5.65 -7.64
C ARG A 148 -10.51 6.09 -8.88
N ILE A 149 -9.38 6.78 -8.71
CA ILE A 149 -8.53 7.20 -9.84
C ILE A 149 -8.01 5.99 -10.61
N VAL A 150 -7.55 4.96 -9.90
CA VAL A 150 -7.01 3.76 -10.55
C VAL A 150 -8.10 3.00 -11.29
N ASP A 151 -9.30 2.91 -10.73
CA ASP A 151 -10.44 2.28 -11.41
C ASP A 151 -10.81 3.05 -12.68
N ILE A 152 -10.87 4.39 -12.63
CA ILE A 152 -11.05 5.23 -13.83
C ILE A 152 -9.95 4.97 -14.88
N ILE A 153 -8.70 4.84 -14.44
CA ILE A 153 -7.59 4.53 -15.36
C ILE A 153 -7.78 3.15 -15.98
N LYS A 154 -8.16 2.13 -15.21
CA LYS A 154 -8.42 0.77 -15.73
C LYS A 154 -9.54 0.76 -16.76
N ASP A 155 -10.61 1.50 -16.49
CA ASP A 155 -11.76 1.64 -17.40
C ASP A 155 -11.39 2.30 -18.73
N ILE A 156 -10.41 3.22 -18.72
CA ILE A 156 -9.90 3.86 -19.95
C ILE A 156 -8.87 2.96 -20.67
N VAL A 157 -8.03 2.27 -19.90
CA VAL A 157 -6.92 1.47 -20.42
C VAL A 157 -7.41 0.25 -21.21
N GLY A 158 -8.53 -0.38 -20.81
CA GLY A 158 -9.13 -1.49 -21.56
C GLY A 158 -9.46 -1.12 -23.02
N PRO A 159 -10.38 -0.17 -23.26
CA PRO A 159 -10.72 0.30 -24.60
C PRO A 159 -9.52 0.84 -25.38
N PHE A 160 -8.57 1.50 -24.70
CA PHE A 160 -7.36 1.98 -25.33
C PHE A 160 -6.47 0.82 -25.82
N HIS A 161 -6.34 -0.26 -25.03
CA HIS A 161 -5.65 -1.47 -25.45
C HIS A 161 -6.36 -2.18 -26.60
N ASP A 162 -7.68 -2.25 -26.57
CA ASP A 162 -8.46 -2.85 -27.65
C ASP A 162 -8.32 -2.05 -28.96
N ALA A 163 -8.33 -0.72 -28.86
CA ALA A 163 -8.19 0.19 -30.01
C ALA A 163 -6.78 0.17 -30.63
N LEU A 164 -5.74 -0.07 -29.84
CA LEU A 164 -4.37 -0.22 -30.33
C LEU A 164 -4.13 -1.58 -31.03
N GLY A 165 -5.03 -2.55 -30.87
CA GLY A 165 -4.89 -3.88 -31.46
C GLY A 165 -3.75 -4.72 -30.84
N THR A 166 -3.76 -6.02 -31.14
CA THR A 166 -2.76 -6.98 -30.63
C THR A 166 -1.34 -6.67 -31.11
N ASN A 167 -1.20 -6.06 -32.29
CA ASN A 167 0.09 -5.77 -32.91
C ASN A 167 0.90 -4.75 -32.10
N SER A 168 0.26 -3.72 -31.53
CA SER A 168 0.95 -2.75 -30.68
C SER A 168 1.44 -3.35 -29.36
N ARG A 169 0.81 -4.43 -28.87
CA ARG A 169 1.25 -5.12 -27.65
C ARG A 169 2.56 -5.86 -27.87
N GLU A 170 2.68 -6.57 -28.98
CA GLU A 170 3.92 -7.27 -29.36
C GLU A 170 5.05 -6.27 -29.64
N GLU A 171 4.75 -5.16 -30.34
CA GLU A 171 5.71 -4.08 -30.56
C GLU A 171 6.19 -3.44 -29.25
N LEU A 172 5.29 -3.17 -28.31
CA LEU A 172 5.66 -2.62 -27.00
C LEU A 172 6.45 -3.63 -26.16
N GLN A 173 6.14 -4.92 -26.25
CA GLN A 173 6.93 -5.97 -25.59
C GLN A 173 8.33 -6.07 -26.19
N GLN A 174 8.44 -6.04 -27.52
CA GLN A 174 9.72 -6.04 -28.22
C GLN A 174 10.55 -4.80 -27.86
N LEU A 175 9.96 -3.60 -27.88
CA LEU A 175 10.61 -2.36 -27.48
C LEU A 175 11.10 -2.40 -26.03
N ASN A 176 10.31 -2.97 -25.12
CA ASN A 176 10.72 -3.12 -23.72
C ASN A 176 11.85 -4.15 -23.55
N GLN A 177 11.82 -5.26 -24.29
CA GLN A 177 12.91 -6.23 -24.33
C GLN A 177 14.20 -5.62 -24.87
N ASP A 178 14.13 -4.90 -26.00
CA ASP A 178 15.26 -4.19 -26.60
C ASP A 178 15.84 -3.15 -25.63
N ARG A 179 14.96 -2.38 -24.97
CA ARG A 179 15.38 -1.39 -23.96
C ARG A 179 16.07 -2.05 -22.78
N LYS A 180 15.56 -3.19 -22.30
CA LYS A 180 16.18 -3.98 -21.23
C LYS A 180 17.55 -4.51 -21.67
N GLY A 181 17.67 -5.01 -22.90
CA GLY A 181 18.93 -5.46 -23.49
C GLY A 181 19.98 -4.34 -23.52
N ARG A 182 19.61 -3.15 -24.03
CA ARG A 182 20.50 -1.98 -24.05
C ARG A 182 20.98 -1.55 -22.67
N LEU A 183 20.10 -1.61 -21.65
CA LEU A 183 20.48 -1.29 -20.27
C LEU A 183 21.47 -2.29 -19.68
N ILE A 184 21.28 -3.58 -19.94
CA ILE A 184 22.20 -4.64 -19.51
C ILE A 184 23.56 -4.47 -20.19
N GLU A 185 23.58 -4.19 -21.50
CA GLU A 185 24.81 -3.96 -22.24
C GLU A 185 25.58 -2.74 -21.71
N ALA A 186 24.88 -1.62 -21.47
CA ALA A 186 25.48 -0.42 -20.89
C ALA A 186 26.06 -0.68 -19.49
N ALA A 187 25.38 -1.49 -18.66
CA ALA A 187 25.88 -1.90 -17.36
C ALA A 187 27.15 -2.77 -17.46
N LEU A 188 27.18 -3.71 -18.42
CA LEU A 188 28.36 -4.54 -18.68
C LEU A 188 29.55 -3.73 -19.19
N GLN A 189 29.32 -2.80 -20.12
CA GLN A 189 30.37 -1.89 -20.60
C GLN A 189 30.91 -1.02 -19.46
N SER A 190 30.02 -0.50 -18.61
CA SER A 190 30.42 0.26 -17.41
C SER A 190 31.28 -0.57 -16.45
N LYS A 191 30.94 -1.85 -16.24
CA LYS A 191 31.73 -2.79 -15.41
C LYS A 191 33.11 -3.06 -16.02
N LYS A 192 33.19 -3.30 -17.34
CA LYS A 192 34.47 -3.49 -18.07
C LYS A 192 35.37 -2.25 -17.95
N ARG A 193 34.81 -1.05 -18.08
CA ARG A 193 35.56 0.22 -17.91
C ARG A 193 36.14 0.34 -16.49
N ARG A 194 35.37 -0.02 -15.46
CA ARG A 194 35.85 -0.04 -14.06
C ARG A 194 36.99 -1.04 -13.86
N GLN A 195 36.87 -2.26 -14.39
CA GLN A 195 37.92 -3.28 -14.31
C GLN A 195 39.21 -2.83 -15.00
N ARG A 196 39.12 -2.26 -16.21
CA ARG A 196 40.28 -1.70 -16.91
C ARG A 196 40.96 -0.59 -16.12
N ARG A 197 40.20 0.33 -15.51
CA ARG A 197 40.78 1.36 -14.63
C ARG A 197 41.53 0.73 -13.47
N HIS A 198 40.95 -0.26 -12.79
CA HIS A 198 41.63 -0.96 -11.70
C HIS A 198 42.90 -1.69 -12.15
N GLN A 199 42.88 -2.30 -13.34
CA GLN A 199 44.06 -2.96 -13.91
C GLN A 199 45.17 -1.94 -14.20
N LEU A 200 44.85 -0.81 -14.84
CA LEU A 200 45.81 0.28 -15.07
C LEU A 200 46.39 0.83 -13.76
N TYR A 201 45.59 0.95 -12.70
CA TYR A 201 46.10 1.36 -11.39
C TYR A 201 47.07 0.33 -10.78
N ARG A 202 46.84 -0.97 -10.97
CA ARG A 202 47.79 -2.01 -10.53
C ARG A 202 49.08 -1.99 -11.34
N GLU A 203 48.99 -1.76 -12.64
CA GLU A 203 50.17 -1.72 -13.53
C GLU A 203 51.01 -0.46 -13.33
N ALA A 204 50.40 0.67 -12.96
CA ALA A 204 51.10 1.95 -12.74
C ALA A 204 51.82 2.05 -11.38
N TRP A 205 51.50 1.19 -10.42
CA TRP A 205 52.09 1.16 -9.08
C TRP A 205 52.49 -0.27 -8.67
N PRO A 206 53.55 -0.83 -9.29
CA PRO A 206 54.06 -2.18 -8.99
C PRO A 206 54.71 -2.29 -7.61
#